data_AF-A0A0R2XLC9-F1
#
_entry.id   AF-A0A0R2XLC9-F1
#
_cell.length_a   1.000
_cell.length_b   1.000
_cell.length_c   1.000
_cell.angle_alpha   90.00
_cell.angle_beta   90.00
_cell.angle_gamma   90.00
#
_symmetry.space_group_name_H-M   'P 1'
#
loop_
_entity.id
_entity.type
_entity.pdbx_description
1 polymer ?
#
loop_
_entity_poly.entity_id
_entity_poly.type
_entity_poly.pdbx_seq_one_letter_code
_entity_poly.pdbx_strand_id
1 'polypeptide(L)'
;MNTSSNFNGTIQNTGAALALIKGPAGDLVLTGNNNTYSGGTTVQGGRLFIANGGALTPNGSVQVNAGTLTMNAGGSPTFAQTINLASGAALSMRQDATISAVALPTAGSVVFNRDDLATVAFSLNSAPVLTGDLTVQVGGQNLTVGDVTLTGVIAGAGGLTKSQTGTLILAGVNSYSGDTVVDGGVLAVNGTSIANTGKLVIAGGKVDLANTETVDTLFFGAVQQPAGDYTSADPSGNFTGAGILTVLSGPPGAGYASWATLNGASANLTEDHDNDGVKNGVEYFLGGLNGDTTGFTALPSVVSTAGVLSVSWSMGPGYSGSYGTDFVVEASVTLDGVWSNQALGGTVGITEDVVTYTFPAASENRRFVRLKVISQ
;
A
#
# COMPACT_ATOMS: atom_id res chain seq x y z
N MET A 1 -13.85 -12.49 -34.24
CA MET A 1 -12.77 -12.37 -35.24
C MET A 1 -11.42 -12.38 -34.53
N ASN A 2 -10.42 -13.11 -35.05
CA ASN A 2 -9.08 -13.30 -34.46
C ASN A 2 -7.94 -12.68 -35.30
N THR A 3 -8.28 -12.01 -36.40
CA THR A 3 -7.38 -11.27 -37.30
C THR A 3 -7.79 -9.81 -37.31
N SER A 4 -6.86 -8.90 -37.59
CA SER A 4 -7.18 -7.47 -37.66
C SER A 4 -8.18 -7.18 -38.79
N SER A 5 -9.28 -6.47 -38.49
CA SER A 5 -10.32 -6.18 -39.47
C SER A 5 -11.06 -4.87 -39.20
N ASN A 6 -11.62 -4.30 -40.27
CA ASN A 6 -12.53 -3.16 -40.22
C ASN A 6 -13.92 -3.63 -40.61
N PHE A 7 -14.94 -3.32 -39.80
CA PHE A 7 -16.33 -3.58 -40.11
C PHE A 7 -17.09 -2.26 -40.29
N ASN A 8 -17.55 -2.01 -41.51
CA ASN A 8 -18.22 -0.77 -41.91
C ASN A 8 -19.74 -0.90 -42.11
N GLY A 9 -20.29 -2.11 -41.95
CA GLY A 9 -21.72 -2.36 -42.09
C GLY A 9 -22.52 -2.02 -40.83
N THR A 10 -23.82 -2.30 -40.90
CA THR A 10 -24.73 -2.27 -39.76
C THR A 10 -24.89 -3.67 -39.15
N ILE A 11 -24.72 -3.78 -37.84
CA ILE A 11 -25.02 -4.98 -37.05
C ILE A 11 -26.42 -4.81 -36.46
N GLN A 12 -27.35 -5.69 -36.84
CA GLN A 12 -28.76 -5.62 -36.44
C GLN A 12 -29.41 -7.01 -36.40
N ASN A 13 -30.49 -7.14 -35.62
CA ASN A 13 -31.34 -8.34 -35.57
C ASN A 13 -32.80 -7.94 -35.38
N THR A 14 -33.73 -8.76 -35.87
CA THR A 14 -35.19 -8.56 -35.76
C THR A 14 -35.87 -9.59 -34.83
N GLY A 15 -35.07 -10.36 -34.08
CA GLY A 15 -35.54 -11.49 -33.26
C GLY A 15 -34.74 -11.67 -31.98
N ALA A 16 -34.34 -12.90 -31.66
CA ALA A 16 -33.55 -13.22 -30.46
C ALA A 16 -32.28 -12.35 -30.35
N ALA A 17 -31.84 -12.09 -29.12
CA ALA A 17 -30.75 -11.19 -28.82
C ALA A 17 -29.45 -11.58 -29.57
N LEU A 18 -28.91 -10.62 -30.32
CA LEU A 18 -27.62 -10.76 -31.00
C LEU A 18 -26.54 -10.03 -30.21
N ALA A 19 -25.55 -10.76 -29.73
CA ALA A 19 -24.38 -10.19 -29.06
C ALA A 19 -23.19 -10.05 -30.01
N LEU A 20 -22.38 -9.01 -29.84
CA LEU A 20 -21.12 -8.85 -30.55
C LEU A 20 -19.97 -9.40 -29.69
N ILE A 21 -19.20 -10.36 -30.21
CA ILE A 21 -18.02 -10.91 -29.52
C ILE A 21 -16.76 -10.63 -30.34
N LYS A 22 -15.90 -9.76 -29.81
CA LYS A 22 -14.52 -9.60 -30.27
C LYS A 22 -13.68 -10.74 -29.70
N GLY A 23 -13.06 -11.52 -30.58
CA GLY A 23 -12.21 -12.67 -30.21
C GLY A 23 -10.90 -12.24 -29.56
N PRO A 24 -10.12 -13.20 -29.03
CA PRO A 24 -8.97 -12.93 -28.16
C PRO A 24 -7.77 -12.22 -28.82
N ALA A 25 -7.67 -12.20 -30.14
CA ALA A 25 -6.51 -11.67 -30.86
C ALA A 25 -6.90 -10.65 -31.95
N GLY A 26 -5.92 -9.86 -32.39
CA GLY A 26 -6.05 -8.86 -33.45
C GLY A 26 -6.86 -7.63 -33.07
N ASP A 27 -6.96 -6.69 -34.00
CA ASP A 27 -7.74 -5.48 -33.86
C ASP A 27 -9.10 -5.61 -34.56
N LEU A 28 -10.16 -5.05 -34.00
CA LEU A 28 -11.43 -4.87 -34.72
C LEU A 28 -11.78 -3.40 -34.68
N VAL A 29 -11.96 -2.77 -35.83
CA VAL A 29 -12.47 -1.41 -35.92
C VAL A 29 -13.92 -1.44 -36.37
N LEU A 30 -14.81 -0.90 -35.54
CA LEU A 30 -16.20 -0.68 -35.89
C LEU A 30 -16.36 0.74 -36.44
N THR A 31 -16.57 0.85 -37.75
CA THR A 31 -16.82 2.13 -38.43
C THR A 31 -18.28 2.31 -38.83
N GLY A 32 -19.15 1.31 -38.64
CA GLY A 32 -20.60 1.50 -38.73
C GLY A 32 -21.09 2.52 -37.69
N ASN A 33 -22.14 3.29 -38.00
CA ASN A 33 -22.67 4.35 -37.13
C ASN A 33 -24.14 4.15 -36.71
N ASN A 34 -24.78 3.06 -37.13
CA ASN A 34 -26.21 2.81 -36.91
C ASN A 34 -26.45 1.38 -36.41
N ASN A 35 -25.58 0.85 -35.57
CA ASN A 35 -25.74 -0.52 -35.07
C ASN A 35 -26.92 -0.62 -34.09
N THR A 36 -27.79 -1.61 -34.29
CA THR A 36 -29.05 -1.78 -33.53
C THR A 36 -29.22 -3.20 -32.96
N TYR A 37 -28.16 -4.00 -32.91
CA TYR A 37 -28.18 -5.32 -32.30
C TYR A 37 -28.63 -5.25 -30.84
N SER A 38 -29.49 -6.18 -30.41
CA SER A 38 -30.16 -6.09 -29.11
C SER A 38 -29.42 -6.72 -27.92
N GLY A 39 -28.30 -7.41 -28.15
CA GLY A 39 -27.43 -7.96 -27.09
C GLY A 39 -26.25 -7.05 -26.73
N GLY A 40 -25.45 -7.47 -25.74
CA GLY A 40 -24.25 -6.75 -25.33
C GLY A 40 -23.05 -6.93 -26.28
N THR A 41 -21.96 -6.23 -25.98
CA THR A 41 -20.66 -6.37 -26.65
C THR A 41 -19.66 -6.98 -25.68
N THR A 42 -18.94 -8.02 -26.09
CA THR A 42 -17.87 -8.64 -25.29
C THR A 42 -16.54 -8.54 -26.01
N VAL A 43 -15.53 -8.01 -25.33
CA VAL A 43 -14.12 -8.00 -25.77
C VAL A 43 -13.38 -9.09 -25.01
N GLN A 44 -13.07 -10.19 -25.71
CA GLN A 44 -12.33 -11.32 -25.14
C GLN A 44 -10.81 -11.09 -25.16
N GLY A 45 -10.31 -10.17 -25.98
CA GLY A 45 -8.88 -9.88 -26.15
C GLY A 45 -8.59 -9.01 -27.37
N GLY A 46 -7.32 -8.73 -27.62
CA GLY A 46 -6.87 -7.79 -28.66
C GLY A 46 -7.42 -6.38 -28.43
N ARG A 47 -7.63 -5.60 -29.49
CA ARG A 47 -8.24 -4.25 -29.39
C ARG A 47 -9.58 -4.18 -30.13
N LEU A 48 -10.55 -3.49 -29.54
CA LEU A 48 -11.79 -3.08 -30.20
C LEU A 48 -11.80 -1.55 -30.31
N PHE A 49 -11.75 -1.03 -31.53
CA PHE A 49 -11.83 0.40 -31.81
C PHE A 49 -13.25 0.82 -32.13
N ILE A 50 -13.71 1.83 -31.40
CA ILE A 50 -14.99 2.49 -31.60
C ILE A 50 -14.72 3.76 -32.41
N ALA A 51 -14.97 3.72 -33.72
CA ALA A 51 -14.63 4.81 -34.62
C ALA A 51 -15.78 5.82 -34.85
N ASN A 52 -16.99 5.51 -34.39
CA ASN A 52 -18.17 6.38 -34.49
C ASN A 52 -19.08 6.25 -33.26
N GLY A 53 -19.89 7.27 -32.98
CA GLY A 53 -20.79 7.32 -31.81
C GLY A 53 -21.85 6.21 -31.79
N GLY A 54 -22.38 5.81 -32.95
CA GLY A 54 -23.33 4.69 -33.06
C GLY A 54 -22.70 3.35 -33.47
N ALA A 55 -21.38 3.20 -33.25
CA ALA A 55 -20.69 1.93 -33.50
C ALA A 55 -21.04 0.85 -32.47
N LEU A 56 -21.48 1.24 -31.27
CA LEU A 56 -22.04 0.33 -30.27
C LEU A 56 -23.56 0.48 -30.24
N THR A 57 -24.25 -0.61 -29.93
CA THR A 57 -25.70 -0.55 -29.67
C THR A 57 -26.00 0.29 -28.43
N PRO A 58 -27.05 1.13 -28.45
CA PRO A 58 -27.43 1.92 -27.28
C PRO A 58 -27.93 1.07 -26.10
N ASN A 59 -28.44 -0.14 -26.37
CA ASN A 59 -29.22 -0.94 -25.43
C ASN A 59 -28.44 -2.08 -24.76
N GLY A 60 -27.13 -2.18 -24.99
CA GLY A 60 -26.30 -3.29 -24.49
C GLY A 60 -25.14 -2.80 -23.65
N SER A 61 -24.74 -3.57 -22.64
CA SER A 61 -23.49 -3.33 -21.92
C SER A 61 -22.29 -3.72 -22.78
N VAL A 62 -21.13 -3.16 -22.45
CA VAL A 62 -19.83 -3.58 -22.97
C VAL A 62 -19.08 -4.29 -21.85
N GLN A 63 -18.70 -5.54 -22.07
CA GLN A 63 -17.87 -6.32 -21.16
C GLN A 63 -16.48 -6.46 -21.77
N VAL A 64 -15.44 -6.01 -21.07
CA VAL A 64 -14.04 -6.22 -21.47
C VAL A 64 -13.43 -7.25 -20.52
N ASN A 65 -13.29 -8.48 -21.00
CA ASN A 65 -12.74 -9.59 -20.21
C ASN A 65 -11.21 -9.56 -20.23
N ALA A 66 -10.64 -9.39 -21.42
CA ALA A 66 -9.23 -9.12 -21.62
C ALA A 66 -9.07 -8.24 -22.87
N GLY A 67 -7.92 -7.60 -23.03
CA GLY A 67 -7.66 -6.70 -24.16
C GLY A 67 -8.03 -5.24 -23.90
N THR A 68 -8.23 -4.48 -24.97
CA THR A 68 -8.45 -3.02 -24.91
C THR A 68 -9.71 -2.62 -25.67
N LEU A 69 -10.55 -1.80 -25.03
CA LEU A 69 -11.55 -0.99 -25.72
C LEU A 69 -10.94 0.39 -26.00
N THR A 70 -10.91 0.81 -27.26
CA THR A 70 -10.34 2.10 -27.65
C THR A 70 -11.42 3.02 -28.20
N MET A 71 -11.63 4.16 -27.53
CA MET A 71 -12.47 5.25 -28.02
C MET A 71 -11.67 6.06 -29.04
N ASN A 72 -12.11 6.02 -30.29
CA ASN A 72 -11.43 6.63 -31.44
C ASN A 72 -12.39 7.46 -32.31
N ALA A 73 -13.61 7.69 -31.83
CA ALA A 73 -14.64 8.43 -32.54
C ALA A 73 -14.39 9.93 -32.41
N GLY A 74 -14.32 10.64 -33.54
CA GLY A 74 -14.25 12.10 -33.54
C GLY A 74 -15.56 12.75 -33.10
N GLY A 75 -15.51 14.00 -32.65
CA GLY A 75 -16.70 14.82 -32.35
C GLY A 75 -17.31 14.62 -30.96
N SER A 76 -16.57 14.05 -30.00
CA SER A 76 -16.95 13.96 -28.58
C SER A 76 -18.30 13.26 -28.32
N PRO A 77 -18.54 12.06 -28.89
CA PRO A 77 -19.80 11.36 -28.68
C PRO A 77 -20.02 10.94 -27.22
N THR A 78 -21.29 10.74 -26.87
CA THR A 78 -21.70 10.19 -25.57
C THR A 78 -22.10 8.73 -25.72
N PHE A 79 -21.43 7.85 -24.97
CA PHE A 79 -21.76 6.44 -24.87
C PHE A 79 -22.52 6.18 -23.57
N ALA A 80 -23.82 5.90 -23.69
CA ALA A 80 -24.71 5.62 -22.56
C ALA A 80 -24.53 4.21 -21.97
N GLN A 81 -23.74 3.36 -22.63
CA GLN A 81 -23.57 1.96 -22.26
C GLN A 81 -22.75 1.86 -20.97
N THR A 82 -23.11 0.90 -20.11
CA THR A 82 -22.22 0.49 -19.03
C THR A 82 -21.04 -0.29 -19.60
N ILE A 83 -19.83 0.18 -19.34
CA ILE A 83 -18.59 -0.52 -19.68
C ILE A 83 -18.07 -1.20 -18.42
N ASN A 84 -18.00 -2.52 -18.45
CA ASN A 84 -17.51 -3.36 -17.35
C ASN A 84 -16.09 -3.82 -17.69
N LEU A 85 -15.11 -3.45 -16.88
CA LEU A 85 -13.72 -3.83 -17.04
C LEU A 85 -13.38 -4.94 -16.05
N ALA A 86 -13.00 -6.12 -16.54
CA ALA A 86 -12.44 -7.18 -15.72
C ALA A 86 -10.99 -6.87 -15.32
N SER A 87 -10.44 -7.61 -14.36
CA SER A 87 -9.01 -7.52 -14.05
C SER A 87 -8.16 -7.82 -15.29
N GLY A 88 -7.20 -6.96 -15.59
CA GLY A 88 -6.32 -7.00 -16.76
C GLY A 88 -6.90 -6.34 -18.02
N ALA A 89 -8.15 -5.87 -17.98
CA ALA A 89 -8.78 -5.16 -19.08
C ALA A 89 -8.24 -3.73 -19.23
N ALA A 90 -8.33 -3.20 -20.46
CA ALA A 90 -7.88 -1.86 -20.77
C ALA A 90 -8.95 -1.00 -21.44
N LEU A 91 -8.92 0.30 -21.13
CA LEU A 91 -9.70 1.35 -21.81
C LEU A 91 -8.73 2.44 -22.27
N SER A 92 -8.73 2.76 -23.57
CA SER A 92 -7.87 3.83 -24.12
C SER A 92 -8.72 4.88 -24.81
N MET A 93 -8.32 6.14 -24.70
CA MET A 93 -9.08 7.25 -25.26
C MET A 93 -8.22 8.08 -26.20
N ARG A 94 -8.29 7.79 -27.51
CA ARG A 94 -7.57 8.57 -28.55
C ARG A 94 -8.23 9.89 -28.87
N GLN A 95 -9.55 9.94 -28.71
CA GLN A 95 -10.39 11.10 -29.00
C GLN A 95 -11.35 11.30 -27.85
N ASP A 96 -11.72 12.55 -27.58
CA ASP A 96 -12.68 12.88 -26.53
C ASP A 96 -13.97 12.08 -26.70
N ALA A 97 -14.50 11.57 -25.60
CA ALA A 97 -15.81 10.95 -25.52
C ALA A 97 -16.35 11.05 -24.09
N THR A 98 -17.67 11.15 -23.94
CA THR A 98 -18.31 10.98 -22.63
C THR A 98 -18.74 9.53 -22.48
N ILE A 99 -18.28 8.85 -21.43
CA ILE A 99 -18.70 7.49 -21.10
C ILE A 99 -19.56 7.59 -19.84
N SER A 100 -20.85 7.27 -19.96
CA SER A 100 -21.82 7.51 -18.88
C SER A 100 -21.61 6.60 -17.67
N ALA A 101 -21.10 5.39 -17.85
CA ALA A 101 -20.87 4.46 -16.75
C ALA A 101 -19.71 3.50 -17.05
N VAL A 102 -18.74 3.45 -16.12
CA VAL A 102 -17.66 2.46 -16.13
C VAL A 102 -17.59 1.76 -14.78
N ALA A 103 -17.67 0.44 -14.80
CA ALA A 103 -17.41 -0.41 -13.64
C ALA A 103 -15.96 -0.91 -13.69
N LEU A 104 -15.15 -0.51 -12.70
CA LEU A 104 -13.79 -0.99 -12.50
C LEU A 104 -13.79 -2.32 -11.72
N PRO A 105 -12.75 -3.14 -11.85
CA PRO A 105 -12.62 -4.36 -11.05
C PRO A 105 -12.41 -4.01 -9.57
N THR A 106 -12.86 -4.90 -8.68
CA THR A 106 -12.76 -4.72 -7.21
C THR A 106 -11.43 -5.22 -6.61
N ALA A 107 -10.58 -5.82 -7.44
CA ALA A 107 -9.22 -6.27 -7.14
C ALA A 107 -8.47 -6.58 -8.46
N GLY A 108 -7.17 -6.78 -8.39
CA GLY A 108 -6.33 -7.12 -9.54
C GLY A 108 -5.82 -5.87 -10.24
N SER A 109 -6.01 -5.73 -11.56
CA SER A 109 -5.50 -4.57 -12.30
C SER A 109 -6.46 -4.00 -13.33
N VAL A 110 -6.37 -2.71 -13.63
CA VAL A 110 -7.00 -2.07 -14.78
C VAL A 110 -6.00 -1.18 -15.47
N VAL A 111 -6.11 -1.08 -16.80
CA VAL A 111 -5.15 -0.33 -17.61
C VAL A 111 -5.85 0.77 -18.39
N PHE A 112 -5.37 1.99 -18.25
CA PHE A 112 -5.84 3.14 -19.01
C PHE A 112 -4.78 3.61 -19.99
N ASN A 113 -5.23 4.04 -21.17
CA ASN A 113 -4.36 4.66 -22.17
C ASN A 113 -3.15 3.80 -22.59
N ARG A 114 -3.29 2.46 -22.54
CA ARG A 114 -2.33 1.51 -23.12
C ARG A 114 -2.64 1.35 -24.61
N ASP A 115 -2.13 2.30 -25.38
CA ASP A 115 -2.27 2.33 -26.82
C ASP A 115 -0.95 2.68 -27.51
N ASP A 116 -0.88 2.44 -28.82
CA ASP A 116 0.29 2.75 -29.66
C ASP A 116 0.29 4.19 -30.21
N LEU A 117 -0.82 4.93 -30.04
CA LEU A 117 -0.97 6.33 -30.42
C LEU A 117 -1.31 7.20 -29.21
N ALA A 118 -1.03 8.50 -29.33
CA ALA A 118 -1.36 9.50 -28.34
C ALA A 118 -2.82 9.40 -27.88
N THR A 119 -3.03 9.51 -26.58
CA THR A 119 -4.36 9.56 -25.96
C THR A 119 -4.63 10.94 -25.38
N VAL A 120 -5.91 11.25 -25.20
CA VAL A 120 -6.37 12.49 -24.58
C VAL A 120 -6.89 12.22 -23.17
N ALA A 121 -7.03 13.27 -22.37
CA ALA A 121 -7.40 13.16 -20.96
C ALA A 121 -8.91 12.88 -20.79
N PHE A 122 -9.28 12.08 -19.79
CA PHE A 122 -10.70 11.80 -19.49
C PHE A 122 -11.00 11.63 -18.01
N SER A 123 -12.29 11.72 -17.73
CA SER A 123 -12.87 11.47 -16.41
C SER A 123 -13.83 10.29 -16.46
N LEU A 124 -13.75 9.43 -15.44
CA LEU A 124 -14.69 8.36 -15.19
C LEU A 124 -15.37 8.57 -13.84
N ASN A 125 -16.70 8.51 -13.82
CA ASN A 125 -17.46 8.40 -12.59
C ASN A 125 -17.60 6.93 -12.19
N SER A 126 -16.53 6.35 -11.65
CA SER A 126 -16.50 4.98 -11.15
C SER A 126 -16.28 4.94 -9.64
N ALA A 127 -17.06 4.11 -8.94
CA ALA A 127 -17.04 3.98 -7.48
C ALA A 127 -16.84 2.51 -7.08
N PRO A 128 -15.65 1.91 -7.30
CA PRO A 128 -15.40 0.52 -6.95
C PRO A 128 -15.33 0.33 -5.42
N VAL A 129 -15.84 -0.80 -4.95
CA VAL A 129 -15.64 -1.29 -3.58
C VAL A 129 -14.55 -2.36 -3.61
N LEU A 130 -13.36 -2.02 -3.12
CA LEU A 130 -12.17 -2.84 -3.15
C LEU A 130 -12.28 -4.02 -2.19
N THR A 131 -12.40 -5.22 -2.76
CA THR A 131 -12.37 -6.50 -2.03
C THR A 131 -10.96 -7.06 -1.87
N GLY A 132 -10.00 -6.46 -2.58
CA GLY A 132 -8.57 -6.71 -2.53
C GLY A 132 -7.85 -5.59 -3.27
N ASP A 133 -6.53 -5.68 -3.40
CA ASP A 133 -5.75 -4.58 -3.96
C ASP A 133 -6.04 -4.38 -5.45
N LEU A 134 -6.20 -3.12 -5.86
CA LEU A 134 -6.40 -2.73 -7.25
C LEU A 134 -5.19 -1.94 -7.75
N THR A 135 -4.55 -2.44 -8.80
CA THR A 135 -3.53 -1.71 -9.56
C THR A 135 -4.15 -0.94 -10.72
N VAL A 136 -4.08 0.38 -10.68
CA VAL A 136 -4.44 1.27 -11.79
C VAL A 136 -3.17 1.64 -12.56
N GLN A 137 -3.07 1.15 -13.79
CA GLN A 137 -1.96 1.44 -14.69
C GLN A 137 -2.38 2.54 -15.66
N VAL A 138 -1.63 3.64 -15.74
CA VAL A 138 -1.91 4.72 -16.72
C VAL A 138 -0.75 4.84 -17.70
N GLY A 139 -0.98 4.45 -18.94
CA GLY A 139 0.01 4.46 -20.01
C GLY A 139 0.71 3.10 -20.22
N GLY A 140 1.98 3.14 -20.62
CA GLY A 140 2.86 1.98 -20.82
C GLY A 140 3.55 1.94 -22.18
N GLN A 141 2.79 1.93 -23.28
CA GLN A 141 3.32 1.76 -24.65
C GLN A 141 3.25 3.04 -25.51
N ASN A 142 2.78 4.15 -24.93
CA ASN A 142 2.38 5.36 -25.65
C ASN A 142 3.39 6.52 -25.46
N LEU A 143 3.56 7.36 -26.47
CA LEU A 143 4.40 8.56 -26.46
C LEU A 143 3.78 9.73 -25.69
N THR A 144 2.45 9.90 -25.75
CA THR A 144 1.72 10.97 -25.06
C THR A 144 0.48 10.40 -24.40
N VAL A 145 0.49 10.34 -23.07
CA VAL A 145 -0.57 9.75 -22.26
C VAL A 145 -1.43 10.85 -21.66
N GLY A 146 -2.69 10.93 -22.06
CA GLY A 146 -3.67 11.80 -21.40
C GLY A 146 -3.94 11.38 -19.96
N ASP A 147 -4.19 12.37 -19.09
CA ASP A 147 -4.51 12.14 -17.68
C ASP A 147 -5.83 11.38 -17.51
N VAL A 148 -5.91 10.57 -16.45
CA VAL A 148 -7.12 9.83 -16.10
C VAL A 148 -7.65 10.32 -14.77
N THR A 149 -8.88 10.82 -14.75
CA THR A 149 -9.54 11.29 -13.53
C THR A 149 -10.60 10.29 -13.09
N LEU A 150 -10.51 9.81 -11.85
CA LEU A 150 -11.59 9.06 -11.20
C LEU A 150 -12.33 10.01 -10.25
N THR A 151 -13.60 10.27 -10.55
CA THR A 151 -14.43 11.21 -9.77
C THR A 151 -15.34 10.52 -8.75
N GLY A 152 -15.55 9.20 -8.90
CA GLY A 152 -16.35 8.43 -7.95
C GLY A 152 -15.57 8.06 -6.69
N VAL A 153 -16.30 7.67 -5.64
CA VAL A 153 -15.74 7.27 -4.35
C VAL A 153 -15.27 5.82 -4.42
N ILE A 154 -13.97 5.60 -4.27
CA ILE A 154 -13.37 4.28 -4.06
C ILE A 154 -13.50 3.94 -2.57
N ALA A 155 -14.05 2.78 -2.26
CA ALA A 155 -14.30 2.30 -0.89
C ALA A 155 -13.75 0.88 -0.70
N GLY A 156 -13.85 0.32 0.52
CA GLY A 156 -13.53 -1.09 0.79
C GLY A 156 -12.20 -1.32 1.51
N ALA A 157 -11.85 -2.58 1.75
CA ALA A 157 -10.68 -2.92 2.57
C ALA A 157 -9.37 -3.03 1.78
N GLY A 158 -9.46 -3.20 0.45
CA GLY A 158 -8.28 -3.32 -0.41
C GLY A 158 -7.50 -2.02 -0.60
N GLY A 159 -6.24 -2.15 -0.99
CA GLY A 159 -5.36 -1.03 -1.32
C GLY A 159 -5.44 -0.60 -2.79
N LEU A 160 -4.83 0.55 -3.08
CA LEU A 160 -4.73 1.12 -4.42
C LEU A 160 -3.26 1.26 -4.82
N THR A 161 -2.88 0.67 -5.95
CA THR A 161 -1.55 0.87 -6.53
C THR A 161 -1.66 1.67 -7.83
N LYS A 162 -1.00 2.83 -7.92
CA LYS A 162 -0.81 3.58 -9.15
C LYS A 162 0.54 3.20 -9.78
N SER A 163 0.53 2.72 -11.01
CA SER A 163 1.74 2.39 -11.78
C SER A 163 1.72 2.98 -13.19
N GLN A 164 2.82 2.75 -13.93
CA GLN A 164 3.11 3.34 -15.24
C GLN A 164 3.26 4.88 -15.22
N THR A 165 3.78 5.43 -16.32
CA THR A 165 4.31 6.80 -16.37
C THR A 165 3.26 7.91 -16.40
N GLY A 166 2.00 7.61 -16.73
CA GLY A 166 0.94 8.62 -16.83
C GLY A 166 0.42 9.12 -15.49
N THR A 167 -0.49 10.08 -15.54
CA THR A 167 -1.14 10.68 -14.35
C THR A 167 -2.47 10.02 -14.04
N LEU A 168 -2.66 9.63 -12.78
CA LEU A 168 -3.97 9.31 -12.22
C LEU A 168 -4.39 10.42 -11.27
N ILE A 169 -5.58 10.98 -11.48
CA ILE A 169 -6.17 12.02 -10.64
C ILE A 169 -7.32 11.39 -9.85
N LEU A 170 -7.24 11.42 -8.52
CA LEU A 170 -8.31 10.99 -7.63
C LEU A 170 -9.08 12.23 -7.14
N ALA A 171 -10.24 12.49 -7.74
CA ALA A 171 -11.05 13.67 -7.45
C ALA A 171 -12.18 13.38 -6.44
N GLY A 172 -12.49 12.12 -6.19
CA GLY A 172 -13.46 11.71 -5.16
C GLY A 172 -12.87 11.72 -3.75
N VAL A 173 -13.76 11.85 -2.75
CA VAL A 173 -13.42 11.64 -1.33
C VAL A 173 -13.45 10.14 -1.06
N ASN A 174 -12.28 9.51 -1.03
CA ASN A 174 -12.18 8.05 -1.00
C ASN A 174 -12.22 7.51 0.44
N SER A 175 -12.75 6.29 0.60
CA SER A 175 -12.96 5.65 1.91
C SER A 175 -12.47 4.19 1.95
N TYR A 176 -11.59 3.81 1.00
CA TYR A 176 -10.86 2.55 1.13
C TYR A 176 -9.87 2.64 2.30
N SER A 177 -9.55 1.52 2.92
CA SER A 177 -8.69 1.49 4.11
C SER A 177 -7.34 0.80 3.91
N GLY A 178 -7.13 0.15 2.76
CA GLY A 178 -5.85 -0.46 2.40
C GLY A 178 -4.81 0.57 1.98
N ASP A 179 -3.56 0.11 1.81
CA ASP A 179 -2.43 0.97 1.47
C ASP A 179 -2.57 1.63 0.09
N THR A 180 -2.01 2.84 -0.04
CA THR A 180 -1.84 3.52 -1.32
C THR A 180 -0.38 3.42 -1.75
N VAL A 181 -0.12 2.79 -2.89
CA VAL A 181 1.23 2.64 -3.45
C VAL A 181 1.35 3.44 -4.75
N VAL A 182 2.37 4.29 -4.85
CA VAL A 182 2.73 5.05 -6.04
C VAL A 182 4.02 4.47 -6.62
N ASP A 183 3.85 3.47 -7.48
CA ASP A 183 4.93 2.70 -8.10
C ASP A 183 5.48 3.37 -9.37
N GLY A 184 4.71 4.28 -9.99
CA GLY A 184 5.19 5.06 -11.13
C GLY A 184 4.26 6.19 -11.56
N GLY A 185 4.82 7.12 -12.33
CA GLY A 185 4.12 8.29 -12.86
C GLY A 185 3.68 9.25 -11.77
N VAL A 186 2.51 9.86 -11.93
CA VAL A 186 1.98 10.83 -10.98
C VAL A 186 0.62 10.36 -10.44
N LEU A 187 0.46 10.40 -9.11
CA LEU A 187 -0.82 10.34 -8.44
C LEU A 187 -1.19 11.74 -7.97
N ALA A 188 -2.18 12.36 -8.60
CA ALA A 188 -2.67 13.69 -8.20
C ALA A 188 -3.86 13.55 -7.25
N VAL A 189 -3.80 14.30 -6.15
CA VAL A 189 -4.76 14.25 -5.03
C VAL A 189 -5.20 15.65 -4.62
N ASN A 190 -6.38 15.73 -4.00
CA ASN A 190 -7.04 16.98 -3.65
C ASN A 190 -7.43 17.07 -2.16
N GLY A 191 -6.83 16.25 -1.30
CA GLY A 191 -6.82 16.43 0.16
C GLY A 191 -7.58 15.39 0.98
N THR A 192 -8.58 14.71 0.43
CA THR A 192 -9.19 13.51 1.04
C THR A 192 -9.31 12.38 0.01
N SER A 193 -8.31 12.33 -0.87
CA SER A 193 -8.29 11.47 -2.04
C SER A 193 -7.70 10.09 -1.76
N ILE A 194 -6.96 9.91 -0.67
CA ILE A 194 -6.31 8.62 -0.34
C ILE A 194 -6.64 8.16 1.08
N ALA A 195 -6.41 6.89 1.36
CA ALA A 195 -6.73 6.29 2.66
C ALA A 195 -5.87 6.86 3.78
N ASN A 196 -6.50 7.48 4.79
CA ASN A 196 -5.77 8.00 5.95
C ASN A 196 -5.25 6.88 6.87
N THR A 197 -5.92 5.72 6.91
CA THR A 197 -5.57 4.59 7.77
C THR A 197 -4.57 3.62 7.14
N GLY A 198 -4.46 3.63 5.81
CA GLY A 198 -3.47 2.86 5.08
C GLY A 198 -2.14 3.60 5.01
N LYS A 199 -1.07 2.88 4.68
CA LYS A 199 0.23 3.49 4.41
C LYS A 199 0.20 4.19 3.06
N LEU A 200 0.85 5.34 2.95
CA LEU A 200 1.25 5.89 1.65
C LEU A 200 2.69 5.45 1.34
N VAL A 201 2.88 4.71 0.26
CA VAL A 201 4.20 4.25 -0.20
C VAL A 201 4.51 4.89 -1.55
N ILE A 202 5.56 5.70 -1.62
CA ILE A 202 6.08 6.25 -2.88
C ILE A 202 7.31 5.42 -3.28
N ALA A 203 7.12 4.46 -4.17
CA ALA A 203 8.17 3.50 -4.56
C ALA A 203 8.93 3.93 -5.83
N GLY A 204 8.23 4.55 -6.79
CA GLY A 204 8.83 4.96 -8.06
C GLY A 204 8.13 6.09 -8.81
N GLY A 205 7.05 6.65 -8.24
CA GLY A 205 6.33 7.79 -8.82
C GLY A 205 6.40 9.05 -7.95
N LYS A 206 5.44 9.95 -8.17
CA LYS A 206 5.27 11.19 -7.42
C LYS A 206 3.84 11.39 -6.99
N VAL A 207 3.64 12.15 -5.92
CA VAL A 207 2.31 12.62 -5.49
C VAL A 207 2.20 14.12 -5.79
N ASP A 208 1.18 14.50 -6.57
CA ASP A 208 0.85 15.90 -6.82
C ASP A 208 -0.25 16.35 -5.86
N LEU A 209 0.07 17.31 -4.99
CA LEU A 209 -0.82 17.80 -3.94
C LEU A 209 -1.42 19.13 -4.37
N ALA A 210 -2.73 19.15 -4.62
CA ALA A 210 -3.46 20.40 -4.86
C ALA A 210 -3.83 21.13 -3.55
N ASN A 211 -4.15 20.35 -2.50
CA ASN A 211 -4.56 20.81 -1.17
C ASN A 211 -3.87 19.97 -0.09
N THR A 212 -4.18 20.22 1.18
CA THR A 212 -3.68 19.41 2.30
C THR A 212 -4.30 18.01 2.28
N GLU A 213 -3.47 16.98 2.16
CA GLU A 213 -3.81 15.56 2.28
C GLU A 213 -3.24 15.01 3.60
N THR A 214 -3.89 14.03 4.21
CA THR A 214 -3.44 13.46 5.50
C THR A 214 -3.35 11.95 5.45
N VAL A 215 -2.20 11.42 5.88
CA VAL A 215 -1.96 9.98 5.99
C VAL A 215 -1.40 9.65 7.37
N ASP A 216 -1.64 8.43 7.85
CA ASP A 216 -1.03 7.99 9.09
C ASP A 216 0.49 7.86 8.93
N THR A 217 0.93 7.02 7.99
CA THR A 217 2.37 6.77 7.75
C THR A 217 2.75 6.95 6.29
N LEU A 218 3.97 7.43 6.07
CA LEU A 218 4.58 7.64 4.75
C LEU A 218 5.83 6.76 4.60
N PHE A 219 6.02 6.17 3.43
CA PHE A 219 7.22 5.43 3.06
C PHE A 219 7.78 5.92 1.72
N PHE A 220 9.11 5.99 1.64
CA PHE A 220 9.84 6.10 0.37
C PHE A 220 10.48 4.75 0.09
N GLY A 221 9.96 4.04 -0.91
CA GLY A 221 10.24 2.61 -1.10
C GLY A 221 9.93 1.83 0.18
N ALA A 222 10.96 1.21 0.79
CA ALA A 222 10.82 0.44 2.02
C ALA A 222 11.06 1.26 3.31
N VAL A 223 11.44 2.54 3.22
CA VAL A 223 11.86 3.35 4.38
C VAL A 223 10.71 4.23 4.86
N GLN A 224 10.26 4.02 6.09
CA GLN A 224 9.25 4.88 6.72
C GLN A 224 9.84 6.26 7.02
N GLN A 225 9.06 7.30 6.74
CA GLN A 225 9.43 8.68 6.95
C GLN A 225 8.87 9.22 8.27
N PRO A 226 9.54 10.19 8.93
CA PRO A 226 9.03 10.84 10.14
C PRO A 226 7.64 11.47 9.95
N ALA A 227 6.92 11.65 11.07
CA ALA A 227 5.73 12.50 11.09
C ALA A 227 6.10 13.96 10.74
N GLY A 228 5.19 14.68 10.11
CA GLY A 228 5.40 16.07 9.70
C GLY A 228 4.75 16.41 8.38
N ASP A 229 4.99 17.64 7.94
CA ASP A 229 4.46 18.19 6.69
C ASP A 229 5.48 18.06 5.56
N TYR A 230 5.05 17.44 4.46
CA TYR A 230 5.82 17.26 3.24
C TYR A 230 5.20 18.12 2.13
N THR A 231 6.05 18.82 1.36
CA THR A 231 5.61 19.71 0.28
C THR A 231 6.48 19.51 -0.94
N SER A 232 6.20 20.23 -2.02
CA SER A 232 7.07 20.27 -3.20
C SER A 232 8.48 20.83 -2.94
N ALA A 233 8.73 21.42 -1.77
CA ALA A 233 10.07 21.81 -1.32
C ALA A 233 10.85 20.67 -0.64
N ASP A 234 10.23 19.50 -0.42
CA ASP A 234 10.90 18.36 0.20
C ASP A 234 12.07 17.85 -0.68
N PRO A 235 13.27 17.59 -0.10
CA PRO A 235 14.45 17.21 -0.86
C PRO A 235 14.34 15.90 -1.64
N SER A 236 13.40 15.01 -1.29
CA SER A 236 13.20 13.74 -2.03
C SER A 236 12.75 13.95 -3.46
N GLY A 237 12.11 15.08 -3.76
CA GLY A 237 11.47 15.33 -5.05
C GLY A 237 10.25 14.44 -5.32
N ASN A 238 9.73 13.72 -4.31
CA ASN A 238 8.58 12.84 -4.42
C ASN A 238 7.24 13.58 -4.51
N PHE A 239 7.23 14.87 -4.19
CA PHE A 239 6.03 15.70 -4.14
C PHE A 239 6.07 16.81 -5.18
N THR A 240 4.91 17.09 -5.79
CA THR A 240 4.66 18.24 -6.66
C THR A 240 3.38 18.96 -6.24
N GLY A 241 3.03 20.06 -6.91
CA GLY A 241 1.86 20.87 -6.57
C GLY A 241 2.13 21.89 -5.46
N ALA A 242 1.07 22.61 -5.08
CA ALA A 242 1.10 23.70 -4.11
C ALA A 242 0.59 23.29 -2.71
N GLY A 243 0.06 22.08 -2.58
CA GLY A 243 -0.48 21.52 -1.35
C GLY A 243 0.58 20.93 -0.42
N ILE A 244 0.09 20.28 0.64
CA ILE A 244 0.88 19.71 1.73
C ILE A 244 0.40 18.29 1.98
N LEU A 245 1.31 17.36 2.22
CA LEU A 245 0.98 16.06 2.82
C LEU A 245 1.34 16.12 4.30
N THR A 246 0.35 15.98 5.18
CA THR A 246 0.56 15.86 6.62
C THR A 246 0.62 14.39 7.01
N VAL A 247 1.74 13.95 7.58
CA VAL A 247 1.97 12.60 8.06
C VAL A 247 1.84 12.59 9.59
N LEU A 248 0.91 11.78 10.10
CA LEU A 248 0.55 11.80 11.53
C LEU A 248 1.53 11.03 12.42
N SER A 249 2.09 9.92 11.90
CA SER A 249 3.01 9.06 12.63
C SER A 249 4.21 8.68 11.76
N GLY A 250 5.37 8.62 12.40
CA GLY A 250 6.62 8.18 11.79
C GLY A 250 7.24 7.03 12.57
N PRO A 251 8.49 6.65 12.24
CA PRO A 251 9.25 5.77 13.11
C PRO A 251 9.28 6.33 14.54
N PRO A 252 9.28 5.47 15.57
CA PRO A 252 9.58 5.89 16.94
C PRO A 252 10.84 6.77 16.96
N GLY A 253 10.80 7.90 17.67
CA GLY A 253 11.93 8.84 17.72
C GLY A 253 13.23 8.17 18.18
N ALA A 254 14.38 8.63 17.68
CA ALA A 254 15.68 8.04 18.02
C ALA A 254 16.06 8.26 19.50
N GLY A 255 16.61 7.23 20.15
CA GLY A 255 17.29 7.34 21.44
C GLY A 255 16.69 6.55 22.60
N TYR A 256 17.36 6.62 23.76
CA TYR A 256 17.03 5.82 24.96
C TYR A 256 15.60 6.02 25.45
N ALA A 257 15.03 7.23 25.39
CA ALA A 257 13.67 7.46 25.87
C ALA A 257 12.61 6.65 25.08
N SER A 258 12.84 6.47 23.77
CA SER A 258 11.99 5.67 22.88
C SER A 258 12.18 4.17 23.15
N TRP A 259 13.44 3.74 23.31
CA TRP A 259 13.77 2.38 23.72
C TRP A 259 13.17 2.00 25.08
N ALA A 260 13.31 2.85 26.10
CA ALA A 260 12.76 2.67 27.44
C ALA A 260 11.23 2.56 27.40
N THR A 261 10.56 3.43 26.63
CA THR A 261 9.10 3.37 26.42
C THR A 261 8.67 2.03 25.80
N LEU A 262 9.36 1.58 24.74
CA LEU A 262 9.06 0.32 24.04
C LEU A 262 9.21 -0.91 24.96
N ASN A 263 10.13 -0.83 25.91
CA ASN A 263 10.48 -1.87 26.86
C ASN A 263 9.73 -1.73 28.19
N GLY A 264 8.79 -0.78 28.29
CA GLY A 264 7.94 -0.58 29.47
C GLY A 264 8.67 -0.03 30.70
N ALA A 265 9.78 0.66 30.51
CA ALA A 265 10.53 1.34 31.57
C ALA A 265 10.14 2.82 31.69
N SER A 266 10.27 3.36 32.91
CA SER A 266 10.24 4.81 33.13
C SER A 266 11.44 5.45 32.44
N ALA A 267 11.25 6.67 31.94
CA ALA A 267 12.18 7.34 31.02
C ALA A 267 13.54 7.77 31.63
N ASN A 268 13.96 7.22 32.77
CA ASN A 268 15.04 7.76 33.59
C ASN A 268 16.11 6.71 33.93
N LEU A 269 17.34 6.93 33.47
CA LEU A 269 18.53 6.11 33.78
C LEU A 269 18.92 6.11 35.28
N THR A 270 18.37 7.04 36.07
CA THR A 270 18.76 7.23 37.48
C THR A 270 17.92 6.44 38.47
N GLU A 271 17.02 5.60 37.97
CA GLU A 271 16.16 4.72 38.77
C GLU A 271 16.85 3.35 38.95
N ASP A 272 16.71 2.81 40.16
CA ASP A 272 17.28 1.54 40.64
C ASP A 272 16.07 0.69 41.07
N HIS A 273 15.46 0.01 40.11
CA HIS A 273 14.15 -0.62 40.27
C HIS A 273 14.24 -1.97 41.00
N ASP A 274 15.38 -2.64 40.96
CA ASP A 274 15.68 -3.86 41.71
C ASP A 274 16.40 -3.63 43.05
N ASN A 275 16.73 -2.37 43.34
CA ASN A 275 17.25 -1.90 44.63
C ASN A 275 18.59 -2.56 44.99
N ASP A 276 19.40 -2.89 43.97
CA ASP A 276 20.74 -3.47 44.10
C ASP A 276 21.83 -2.40 44.33
N GLY A 277 21.44 -1.12 44.32
CA GLY A 277 22.31 0.03 44.53
C GLY A 277 22.90 0.62 43.25
N VAL A 278 22.57 0.07 42.06
CA VAL A 278 23.08 0.51 40.77
C VAL A 278 21.97 1.09 39.91
N LYS A 279 21.93 2.42 39.82
CA LYS A 279 20.98 3.16 38.97
C LYS A 279 21.29 2.97 37.48
N ASN A 280 20.53 2.10 36.82
CA ASN A 280 20.81 1.72 35.42
C ASN A 280 19.56 1.60 34.51
N GLY A 281 18.36 1.95 34.99
CA GLY A 281 17.15 2.02 34.18
C GLY A 281 16.44 0.66 34.00
N VAL A 282 16.34 0.15 32.77
CA VAL A 282 15.44 -0.97 32.40
C VAL A 282 15.84 -2.30 33.05
N GLU A 283 15.04 -2.79 34.01
CA GLU A 283 15.32 -4.02 34.76
C GLU A 283 14.15 -5.03 34.66
N TYR A 284 14.47 -6.33 34.60
CA TYR A 284 13.49 -7.42 34.37
C TYR A 284 13.65 -8.60 35.32
N PHE A 285 12.52 -9.27 35.60
CA PHE A 285 12.44 -10.40 36.53
C PHE A 285 11.79 -11.63 35.90
N LEU A 286 12.39 -12.80 36.11
CA LEU A 286 11.76 -14.08 35.80
C LEU A 286 11.48 -14.83 37.11
N GLY A 287 10.25 -14.74 37.61
CA GLY A 287 9.74 -15.52 38.74
C GLY A 287 10.33 -15.16 40.11
N GLY A 288 9.63 -14.30 40.86
CA GLY A 288 10.02 -13.88 42.20
C GLY A 288 9.94 -14.99 43.27
N LEU A 289 10.42 -14.67 44.47
CA LEU A 289 10.15 -15.48 45.66
C LEU A 289 8.64 -15.65 45.87
N ASN A 290 8.20 -16.87 46.19
CA ASN A 290 6.80 -17.18 46.51
C ASN A 290 5.76 -16.90 45.41
N GLY A 291 6.16 -16.90 44.13
CA GLY A 291 5.23 -16.64 43.03
C GLY A 291 4.86 -15.17 42.89
N ASP A 292 5.64 -14.27 43.49
CA ASP A 292 5.49 -12.83 43.30
C ASP A 292 5.90 -12.42 41.88
N THR A 293 4.95 -11.86 41.13
CA THR A 293 5.10 -11.36 39.76
C THR A 293 5.13 -9.83 39.71
N THR A 294 5.28 -9.14 40.84
CA THR A 294 5.20 -7.67 40.91
C THR A 294 6.47 -6.94 40.44
N GLY A 295 7.28 -7.55 39.58
CA GLY A 295 8.31 -6.83 38.83
C GLY A 295 7.64 -5.88 37.83
N PHE A 296 7.68 -4.57 38.10
CA PHE A 296 6.84 -3.53 37.46
C PHE A 296 7.36 -2.98 36.11
N THR A 297 8.03 -3.80 35.30
CA THR A 297 8.16 -3.59 33.84
C THR A 297 7.29 -4.61 33.11
N ALA A 298 6.83 -4.30 31.89
CA ALA A 298 6.11 -5.30 31.10
C ALA A 298 7.04 -6.50 30.85
N LEU A 299 6.74 -7.64 31.48
CA LEU A 299 7.57 -8.84 31.38
C LEU A 299 7.69 -9.26 29.91
N PRO A 300 8.90 -9.29 29.32
CA PRO A 300 9.08 -9.90 28.01
C PRO A 300 8.67 -11.36 28.15
N SER A 301 7.83 -11.82 27.23
CA SER A 301 7.33 -13.19 27.27
C SER A 301 8.50 -14.16 27.17
N VAL A 302 8.59 -15.11 28.11
CA VAL A 302 9.53 -16.23 27.99
C VAL A 302 9.01 -17.16 26.91
N VAL A 303 9.78 -17.33 25.84
CA VAL A 303 9.48 -18.29 24.79
C VAL A 303 10.23 -19.57 25.06
N SER A 304 9.54 -20.72 24.99
CA SER A 304 10.16 -22.05 25.07
C SER A 304 10.11 -22.70 23.70
N THR A 305 11.28 -22.99 23.14
CA THR A 305 11.41 -23.72 21.87
C THR A 305 12.34 -24.90 22.08
N ALA A 306 11.81 -26.13 21.90
CA ALA A 306 12.57 -27.38 22.02
C ALA A 306 13.41 -27.51 23.32
N GLY A 307 12.92 -27.00 24.46
CA GLY A 307 13.59 -27.07 25.76
C GLY A 307 14.62 -25.96 26.04
N VAL A 308 14.75 -24.99 25.13
CA VAL A 308 15.51 -23.75 25.33
C VAL A 308 14.54 -22.62 25.61
N LEU A 309 14.81 -21.86 26.67
CA LEU A 309 14.05 -20.66 27.02
C LEU A 309 14.76 -19.44 26.43
N SER A 310 13.98 -18.44 26.02
CA SER A 310 14.51 -17.17 25.54
C SER A 310 13.70 -15.98 26.04
N VAL A 311 14.42 -14.88 26.29
CA VAL A 311 13.86 -13.56 26.55
C VAL A 311 14.46 -12.58 25.54
N SER A 312 13.62 -11.69 25.01
CA SER A 312 14.03 -10.71 24.00
C SER A 312 13.67 -9.29 24.42
N TRP A 313 14.54 -8.35 24.09
CA TRP A 313 14.36 -6.91 24.25
C TRP A 313 14.50 -6.24 22.89
N SER A 314 13.47 -5.52 22.47
CA SER A 314 13.52 -4.75 21.23
C SER A 314 14.40 -3.53 21.44
N MET A 315 15.43 -3.35 20.62
CA MET A 315 16.13 -2.08 20.52
C MET A 315 15.17 -1.06 19.88
N GLY A 316 15.10 0.13 20.47
CA GLY A 316 14.26 1.19 19.95
C GLY A 316 14.83 1.63 18.60
N PRO A 317 14.00 1.98 17.61
CA PRO A 317 14.50 2.56 16.37
C PRO A 317 15.45 3.73 16.65
N GLY A 318 16.65 3.67 16.04
CA GLY A 318 17.70 4.69 16.24
C GLY A 318 18.54 4.56 17.52
N TYR A 319 18.33 3.54 18.36
CA TYR A 319 19.29 3.20 19.41
C TYR A 319 20.52 2.53 18.78
N SER A 320 21.71 3.10 18.97
CA SER A 320 22.97 2.63 18.37
C SER A 320 23.98 2.11 19.39
N GLY A 321 23.53 1.75 20.60
CA GLY A 321 24.41 1.21 21.62
C GLY A 321 25.08 -0.09 21.15
N SER A 322 26.30 -0.33 21.60
CA SER A 322 27.02 -1.57 21.37
C SER A 322 27.01 -2.44 22.62
N TYR A 323 26.84 -3.75 22.43
CA TYR A 323 26.87 -4.70 23.55
C TYR A 323 28.27 -4.80 24.17
N GLY A 324 28.33 -4.79 25.49
CA GLY A 324 29.58 -4.78 26.26
C GLY A 324 30.14 -3.38 26.51
N THR A 325 29.70 -2.37 25.76
CA THR A 325 30.07 -0.95 25.99
C THR A 325 28.89 -0.18 26.56
N ASP A 326 27.77 -0.16 25.84
CA ASP A 326 26.62 0.70 26.15
C ASP A 326 25.53 -0.06 26.90
N PHE A 327 25.47 -1.38 26.71
CA PHE A 327 24.56 -2.24 27.45
C PHE A 327 25.10 -3.67 27.56
N VAL A 328 24.63 -4.41 28.55
CA VAL A 328 24.93 -5.83 28.75
C VAL A 328 23.70 -6.57 29.25
N VAL A 329 23.65 -7.87 28.97
CA VAL A 329 22.74 -8.76 29.68
C VAL A 329 23.44 -9.23 30.94
N GLU A 330 22.80 -9.08 32.08
CA GLU A 330 23.25 -9.64 33.36
C GLU A 330 22.30 -10.74 33.81
N ALA A 331 22.83 -11.74 34.52
CA ALA A 331 22.00 -12.71 35.23
C ALA A 331 22.45 -12.91 36.66
N SER A 332 21.49 -13.36 37.46
CA SER A 332 21.68 -13.78 38.83
C SER A 332 20.86 -15.02 39.15
N VAL A 333 21.29 -15.76 40.17
CA VAL A 333 20.55 -16.87 40.78
C VAL A 333 19.67 -16.41 41.95
N THR A 334 19.93 -15.22 42.51
CA THR A 334 19.10 -14.59 43.54
C THR A 334 18.81 -13.12 43.20
N LEU A 335 17.69 -12.57 43.69
CA LEU A 335 17.30 -11.19 43.42
C LEU A 335 18.23 -10.17 44.09
N ASP A 336 18.82 -10.55 45.21
CA ASP A 336 19.64 -9.75 46.13
C ASP A 336 21.14 -10.06 46.04
N GLY A 337 21.52 -10.88 45.04
CA GLY A 337 22.87 -11.41 44.89
C GLY A 337 23.71 -10.61 43.89
N VAL A 338 24.94 -11.10 43.67
CA VAL A 338 25.87 -10.52 42.69
C VAL A 338 25.36 -10.81 41.27
N TRP A 339 24.96 -9.76 40.55
CA TRP A 339 24.71 -9.81 39.11
C TRP A 339 26.02 -9.96 38.33
N SER A 340 25.99 -10.71 37.23
CA SER A 340 27.17 -10.97 36.40
C SER A 340 26.89 -10.79 34.90
N ASN A 341 27.80 -10.10 34.19
CA ASN A 341 27.82 -10.02 32.72
C ASN A 341 28.09 -11.44 32.17
N GLN A 342 27.19 -12.00 31.35
CA GLN A 342 26.95 -13.45 31.14
C GLN A 342 28.20 -14.37 30.94
N ALA A 343 28.19 -15.66 31.34
CA ALA A 343 27.04 -16.58 31.47
C ALA A 343 26.96 -17.51 32.71
N LEU A 344 25.71 -17.71 33.17
CA LEU A 344 25.18 -18.90 33.88
C LEU A 344 24.69 -19.98 32.88
N GLY A 345 25.46 -20.22 31.82
CA GLY A 345 25.14 -21.20 30.76
C GLY A 345 24.12 -20.76 29.70
N GLY A 346 23.89 -19.46 29.50
CA GLY A 346 23.10 -18.91 28.39
C GLY A 346 23.93 -18.15 27.35
N THR A 347 23.32 -17.74 26.24
CA THR A 347 23.96 -16.99 25.14
C THR A 347 23.17 -15.75 24.75
N VAL A 348 23.88 -14.67 24.41
CA VAL A 348 23.27 -13.44 23.88
C VAL A 348 23.40 -13.43 22.36
N GLY A 349 22.27 -13.36 21.67
CA GLY A 349 22.20 -13.06 20.24
C GLY A 349 21.72 -11.62 20.04
N ILE A 350 22.32 -10.91 19.09
CA ILE A 350 21.90 -9.56 18.72
C ILE A 350 21.62 -9.58 17.23
N THR A 351 20.38 -9.25 16.88
CA THR A 351 19.98 -8.92 15.51
C THR A 351 19.69 -7.42 15.45
N GLU A 352 19.66 -6.88 14.23
CA GLU A 352 19.52 -5.44 13.90
C GLU A 352 18.74 -4.60 14.92
N ASP A 353 17.59 -5.10 15.38
CA ASP A 353 16.66 -4.41 16.26
C ASP A 353 16.28 -5.20 17.54
N VAL A 354 16.94 -6.33 17.85
CA VAL A 354 16.58 -7.17 19.02
C VAL A 354 17.79 -7.78 19.71
N VAL A 355 17.83 -7.68 21.04
CA VAL A 355 18.74 -8.43 21.91
C VAL A 355 18.00 -9.62 22.49
N THR A 356 18.49 -10.83 22.25
CA THR A 356 17.90 -12.07 22.75
C THR A 356 18.88 -12.79 23.67
N TYR A 357 18.44 -13.10 24.89
CA TYR A 357 19.15 -14.02 25.77
C TYR A 357 18.47 -15.39 25.77
N THR A 358 19.21 -16.42 25.38
CA THR A 358 18.76 -17.81 25.37
C THR A 358 19.45 -18.61 26.47
N PHE A 359 18.73 -19.50 27.13
CA PHE A 359 19.25 -20.30 28.24
C PHE A 359 18.52 -21.65 28.33
N PRO A 360 19.19 -22.70 28.85
CA PRO A 360 18.55 -24.00 29.02
C PRO A 360 17.40 -23.90 30.04
N ALA A 361 16.33 -24.66 29.81
CA ALA A 361 15.32 -24.90 30.83
C ALA A 361 15.94 -25.73 31.97
N ALA A 362 16.58 -25.06 32.93
CA ALA A 362 17.16 -25.73 34.09
C ALA A 362 16.03 -26.24 35.00
N SER A 363 16.16 -27.47 35.50
CA SER A 363 15.14 -28.11 36.34
C SER A 363 15.11 -27.61 37.80
N GLU A 364 16.14 -26.90 38.30
CA GLU A 364 16.24 -26.64 39.77
C GLU A 364 16.72 -25.25 40.24
N ASN A 365 17.08 -24.29 39.38
CA ASN A 365 17.47 -22.95 39.86
C ASN A 365 16.64 -21.84 39.19
N ARG A 366 16.04 -20.98 40.02
CA ARG A 366 15.48 -19.69 39.59
C ARG A 366 16.59 -18.87 38.93
N ARG A 367 16.27 -18.21 37.82
CA ARG A 367 17.21 -17.40 37.04
C ARG A 367 16.59 -16.04 36.84
N PHE A 368 17.27 -14.99 37.27
CA PHE A 368 16.89 -13.61 37.03
C PHE A 368 17.78 -13.07 35.90
N VAL A 369 17.19 -12.33 34.97
CA VAL A 369 17.91 -11.79 33.80
C VAL A 369 17.43 -10.37 33.55
N ARG A 370 18.38 -9.45 33.40
CA ARG A 370 18.11 -8.05 33.03
C ARG A 370 18.99 -7.60 31.86
N LEU A 371 18.54 -6.57 31.17
CA LEU A 371 19.31 -5.87 30.14
C LEU A 371 19.71 -4.50 30.69
N LYS A 372 20.94 -4.40 31.21
CA LYS A 372 21.47 -3.23 31.88
C LYS A 372 22.12 -2.27 30.89
N VAL A 373 21.76 -0.98 30.96
CA VAL A 373 22.45 0.07 30.22
C VAL A 373 23.63 0.58 31.05
N ILE A 374 24.83 0.56 30.47
CA ILE A 374 26.09 0.95 31.12
C ILE A 374 26.48 2.38 30.73
N SER A 375 26.26 2.78 29.47
CA SER A 375 26.58 4.13 28.95
C SER A 375 25.65 4.53 27.81
N GLN A 376 25.63 5.85 27.51
CA GLN A 376 25.04 6.43 26.29
C GLN A 376 26.10 7.17 25.49
#